data_AF-A0A8C0FMY0-F1
#
_entry.id   AF-A0A8C0FMY0-F1
#
_cell.length_a   1.000
_cell.length_b   1.000
_cell.length_c   1.000
_cell.angle_alpha   90.00
_cell.angle_beta   90.00
_cell.angle_gamma   90.00
#
_symmetry.space_group_name_H-M   'P 1'
#
loop_
_entity.id
_entity.type
_entity.pdbx_description
1 polymer ?
#
loop_
_entity_poly.entity_id
_entity_poly.type
_entity_poly.pdbx_seq_one_letter_code
_entity_poly.pdbx_strand_id
1 'polypeptide(L)'
;METSPQDTPNAFNLCTFGVRLGPLILEVLWVNCKYKILVKMRLSATLIVSQAAADLKQFCLQNAQHDPLLTGVSSSTNPFRPQKVCSFL
;
A
#
# COMPACT_ATOMS: atom_id res chain seq x y z
N MET A 1 64.92 -25.98 30.16
CA MET A 1 64.29 -24.67 30.47
C MET A 1 64.47 -23.82 29.24
N GLU A 2 63.41 -23.67 28.46
CA GLU A 2 63.17 -22.64 27.43
C GLU A 2 61.92 -23.08 26.67
N THR A 3 60.82 -22.42 26.97
CA THR A 3 59.47 -22.63 26.44
C THR A 3 59.36 -21.95 25.08
N SER A 4 59.07 -22.72 24.02
CA SER A 4 58.78 -22.20 22.67
C SER A 4 57.27 -21.90 22.53
N PRO A 5 56.86 -20.88 21.75
CA PRO A 5 55.57 -20.20 21.93
C PRO A 5 54.40 -20.99 21.33
N GLN A 6 53.38 -21.23 22.14
CA GLN A 6 52.07 -21.69 21.67
C GLN A 6 51.37 -20.58 20.89
N ASP A 7 50.87 -20.94 19.71
CA ASP A 7 49.84 -20.29 18.89
C ASP A 7 48.90 -19.37 19.70
N THR A 8 49.10 -18.06 19.57
CA THR A 8 48.07 -17.08 19.95
C THR A 8 47.32 -16.74 18.67
N PRO A 9 46.00 -17.01 18.54
CA PRO A 9 45.24 -16.56 17.38
C PRO A 9 45.30 -15.04 17.30
N ASN A 10 46.06 -14.58 16.32
CA ASN A 10 46.50 -13.20 16.12
C ASN A 10 45.29 -12.25 16.21
N ALA A 11 45.27 -11.35 17.19
CA ALA A 11 44.29 -10.26 17.30
C ALA A 11 44.16 -9.43 16.00
N PHE A 12 45.19 -9.47 15.15
CA PHE A 12 45.22 -8.93 13.79
C PHE A 12 44.15 -9.54 12.87
N ASN A 13 43.92 -10.86 12.92
CA ASN A 13 42.90 -11.52 12.10
C ASN A 13 41.48 -11.12 12.51
N LEU A 14 41.23 -10.95 13.81
CA LEU A 14 39.92 -10.56 14.34
C LEU A 14 39.57 -9.10 13.96
N CYS A 15 40.55 -8.20 14.02
CA CYS A 15 40.38 -6.81 13.61
C CYS A 15 40.13 -6.71 12.09
N THR A 16 40.89 -7.46 11.29
CA THR A 16 40.72 -7.49 9.82
C THR A 16 39.37 -8.10 9.42
N PHE A 17 38.91 -9.15 10.12
CA PHE A 17 37.55 -9.67 9.99
C PHE A 17 36.50 -8.61 10.33
N GLY A 18 36.68 -7.87 11.43
CA GLY A 18 35.77 -6.80 11.85
C GLY A 18 35.66 -5.65 10.85
N VAL A 19 36.79 -5.22 10.26
CA VAL A 19 36.83 -4.14 9.26
C VAL A 19 36.24 -4.57 7.91
N ARG A 20 36.33 -5.86 7.55
CA ARG A 20 35.68 -6.41 6.34
C ARG A 20 34.20 -6.73 6.55
N LEU A 21 33.83 -7.32 7.69
CA LEU A 21 32.43 -7.67 7.99
C LEU A 21 31.59 -6.44 8.36
N GLY A 22 32.16 -5.42 9.00
CA GLY A 22 31.42 -4.22 9.42
C GLY A 22 30.65 -3.55 8.27
N PRO A 23 31.30 -3.22 7.14
CA PRO A 23 30.63 -2.66 5.96
C PRO A 23 29.61 -3.63 5.35
N LEU A 24 29.93 -4.93 5.26
CA LEU A 24 29.01 -5.94 4.74
C LEU A 24 27.74 -6.09 5.60
N ILE A 25 27.88 -6.08 6.92
CA ILE A 25 26.76 -6.12 7.86
C ILE A 25 25.92 -4.84 7.74
N LEU A 26 26.57 -3.67 7.59
CA LEU A 26 25.88 -2.40 7.41
C LEU A 26 25.09 -2.36 6.09
N GLU A 27 25.67 -2.84 4.99
CA GLU A 27 24.99 -2.98 3.69
C GLU A 27 23.80 -3.94 3.78
N VAL A 28 23.97 -5.12 4.38
CA VAL A 28 22.89 -6.10 4.55
C VAL A 28 21.77 -5.55 5.44
N LEU A 29 22.11 -4.84 6.51
CA LEU A 29 21.15 -4.18 7.39
C LEU A 29 20.41 -3.04 6.66
N TRP A 30 21.12 -2.25 5.86
CA TRP A 30 20.56 -1.17 5.07
C TRP A 30 19.59 -1.69 4.00
N VAL A 31 19.97 -2.73 3.26
CA VAL A 31 19.11 -3.39 2.27
C VAL A 31 17.87 -3.98 2.95
N ASN A 32 18.03 -4.67 4.09
CA ASN A 32 16.89 -5.22 4.83
C ASN A 32 15.95 -4.12 5.36
N CYS A 33 16.48 -3.05 5.94
CA CYS A 33 15.68 -1.92 6.42
C CYS A 33 14.92 -1.25 5.27
N LYS A 34 15.59 -0.99 4.15
CA LYS A 34 14.95 -0.44 2.95
C LYS A 34 13.84 -1.35 2.43
N TYR A 35 14.12 -2.65 2.31
CA TYR A 35 13.14 -3.61 1.85
C TYR A 35 11.93 -3.68 2.80
N LYS A 36 12.16 -3.69 4.12
CA LYS A 36 11.09 -3.73 5.13
C LYS A 36 10.20 -2.48 5.09
N ILE A 37 10.79 -1.30 4.86
CA ILE A 37 10.05 -0.04 4.69
C ILE A 37 9.23 -0.05 3.39
N LEU A 38 9.85 -0.44 2.27
CA LEU A 38 9.18 -0.51 0.97
C LEU A 38 8.03 -1.51 0.97
N VAL A 39 8.21 -2.69 1.57
CA VAL A 39 7.16 -3.70 1.71
C VAL A 39 6.03 -3.18 2.58
N LYS A 40 6.32 -2.55 3.73
CA LYS A 40 5.27 -2.00 4.61
C LYS A 40 4.46 -0.92 3.91
N MET A 41 5.11 -0.01 3.19
CA MET A 41 4.44 1.07 2.44
C MET A 41 3.64 0.53 1.24
N ARG A 42 4.18 -0.47 0.52
CA ARG A 42 3.50 -1.08 -0.62
C ARG A 42 2.27 -1.88 -0.19
N LEU A 43 2.37 -2.66 0.90
CA LEU A 43 1.22 -3.35 1.48
C LEU A 43 0.18 -2.35 2.00
N SER A 44 0.59 -1.31 2.74
CA SER A 44 -0.36 -0.34 3.29
C SER A 44 -1.08 0.44 2.19
N ALA A 45 -0.36 0.90 1.16
CA ALA A 45 -0.98 1.62 0.05
C ALA A 45 -1.97 0.72 -0.71
N THR A 46 -1.60 -0.54 -0.98
CA THR A 46 -2.48 -1.47 -1.69
C THR A 46 -3.74 -1.80 -0.88
N LEU A 47 -3.60 -2.02 0.43
CA LEU A 47 -4.74 -2.33 1.31
C LEU A 47 -5.68 -1.13 1.46
N ILE A 48 -5.15 0.07 1.71
CA ILE A 48 -5.97 1.28 1.90
C ILE A 48 -6.69 1.65 0.60
N VAL A 49 -6.02 1.57 -0.55
CA VAL A 49 -6.64 1.86 -1.85
C VAL A 49 -7.71 0.82 -2.18
N SER A 50 -7.45 -0.47 -1.93
CA SER A 50 -8.44 -1.52 -2.18
C SER A 50 -9.65 -1.39 -1.26
N GLN A 51 -9.44 -1.03 0.02
CA GLN A 51 -10.52 -0.82 0.98
C GLN A 51 -11.35 0.43 0.62
N ALA A 52 -10.70 1.55 0.32
CA ALA A 52 -11.40 2.78 -0.09
C ALA A 52 -12.22 2.56 -1.38
N ALA A 53 -11.69 1.78 -2.33
CA ALA A 53 -12.42 1.41 -3.54
C ALA A 53 -13.64 0.51 -3.25
N ALA A 54 -13.51 -0.44 -2.31
CA ALA A 54 -14.62 -1.29 -1.88
C ALA A 54 -15.72 -0.48 -1.18
N ASP A 55 -15.33 0.44 -0.29
CA ASP A 55 -16.26 1.31 0.43
C ASP A 55 -17.01 2.24 -0.53
N LEU A 56 -16.30 2.85 -1.48
CA LEU A 56 -16.91 3.68 -2.53
C LEU A 56 -17.90 2.89 -3.39
N LYS A 57 -17.51 1.68 -3.83
CA LYS A 57 -18.41 0.80 -4.59
C LYS A 57 -19.67 0.48 -3.79
N GLN A 58 -19.53 0.17 -2.51
CA GLN A 58 -20.67 -0.17 -1.66
C GLN A 58 -21.60 1.03 -1.47
N PHE A 59 -21.06 2.23 -1.26
CA PHE A 59 -21.84 3.46 -1.22
C PHE A 59 -22.62 3.68 -2.52
N CYS A 60 -21.98 3.52 -3.68
CA CYS A 60 -22.66 3.63 -4.97
C CYS A 60 -23.78 2.61 -5.11
N LEU A 61 -23.57 1.34 -4.74
CA LEU A 61 -24.60 0.29 -4.85
C LEU A 61 -25.80 0.56 -3.95
N GLN A 62 -25.58 1.06 -2.73
CA GLN A 62 -26.65 1.41 -1.80
C GLN A 62 -27.50 2.57 -2.32
N ASN A 63 -26.89 3.54 -3.01
CA ASN A 63 -27.57 4.75 -3.48
C ASN A 63 -28.03 4.66 -4.94
N ALA A 64 -27.62 3.63 -5.69
CA ALA A 64 -27.93 3.50 -7.11
C ALA A 64 -29.43 3.53 -7.42
N GLN A 65 -30.27 2.97 -6.55
CA GLN A 65 -31.72 2.96 -6.71
C GLN A 65 -32.35 4.34 -6.50
N HIS A 66 -31.69 5.21 -5.74
CA HIS A 66 -32.14 6.57 -5.46
C HIS A 66 -31.63 7.58 -6.49
N ASP A 67 -30.71 7.18 -7.38
CA ASP A 67 -30.22 8.03 -8.45
C ASP A 67 -31.20 7.99 -9.65
N PRO A 68 -31.95 9.07 -9.92
CA PRO A 68 -32.92 9.15 -11.01
C PRO A 68 -32.28 8.98 -12.40
N LEU A 69 -30.97 9.20 -12.52
CA LEU A 69 -30.23 9.06 -13.78
C LEU A 69 -29.86 7.60 -14.05
N LEU A 70 -29.73 6.78 -13.01
CA LEU A 70 -29.43 5.36 -13.13
C LEU A 70 -30.71 4.52 -13.27
N THR A 71 -31.75 4.83 -12.52
CA THR A 71 -33.03 4.08 -12.55
C THR A 71 -34.03 4.62 -13.59
N GLY A 72 -33.84 5.86 -14.02
CA GLY A 72 -34.80 6.57 -14.85
C GLY A 72 -36.03 7.01 -14.03
N VAL A 73 -36.69 8.06 -14.50
CA VAL A 73 -37.93 8.56 -13.89
C VAL A 73 -39.05 8.61 -14.91
N SER A 74 -40.26 8.35 -14.44
CA SER A 74 -41.46 8.48 -15.26
C SER A 74 -41.61 9.92 -15.77
N SER A 75 -42.29 10.09 -16.91
CA SER A 75 -42.46 11.40 -17.53
C SER A 75 -43.22 12.40 -16.65
N SER A 76 -44.11 11.94 -15.77
CA SER A 76 -44.89 12.78 -14.85
C SER A 76 -44.10 13.22 -13.62
N THR A 77 -43.13 12.42 -13.17
CA THR A 77 -42.27 12.73 -12.01
C THR A 77 -40.99 13.48 -12.39
N ASN A 78 -40.70 13.68 -13.68
CA ASN A 78 -39.52 14.39 -14.14
C ASN A 78 -39.78 15.92 -14.14
N PRO A 79 -39.15 16.70 -13.23
CA PRO A 79 -39.37 18.15 -13.14
C PRO A 79 -38.83 18.92 -14.36
N PHE A 80 -37.94 18.31 -15.16
CA PHE A 80 -37.39 18.92 -16.37
C PHE A 80 -38.26 18.67 -17.61
N ARG A 81 -39.30 17.83 -17.52
CA ARG A 81 -40.17 17.54 -18.66
C ARG A 81 -41.36 18.51 -18.66
N PRO A 82 -41.61 19.25 -19.75
CA PRO A 82 -42.79 20.10 -19.87
C PRO A 82 -44.08 19.27 -19.74
N GLN A 83 -45.05 19.76 -18.97
CA GLN A 83 -46.35 19.10 -18.89
C GLN A 83 -47.05 19.17 -20.25
N LYS A 84 -47.36 17.99 -20.82
CA LYS A 84 -48.25 17.91 -21.98
C LYS A 84 -49.67 18.15 -21.51
N VAL A 85 -50.08 19.41 -21.49
CA VAL A 85 -51.51 19.75 -21.43
C VAL A 85 -52.12 19.35 -22.78
N CYS A 86 -52.94 18.31 -22.81
CA CYS A 86 -53.74 18.00 -23.97
C CYS A 86 -54.92 18.98 -23.96
N SER A 87 -54.83 20.03 -24.76
CA SER A 87 -55.97 20.88 -25.05
C SER A 87 -56.93 20.08 -25.94
N PHE A 88 -58.11 19.74 -25.44
CA PHE A 88 -59.21 19.30 -26.28
C PHE A 88 -59.68 20.53 -27.08
N LEU A 89 -59.27 20.58 -28.35
CA LEU A 89 -59.80 21.51 -29.36
C LEU A 89 -61.04 20.90 -30.01
#